data_AF-A0A9X8W126-F1
#
_entry.id   AF-A0A9X8W126-F1
#
_cell.length_a   1.000
_cell.length_b   1.000
_cell.length_c   1.000
_cell.angle_alpha   90.00
_cell.angle_beta   90.00
_cell.angle_gamma   90.00
#
_symmetry.space_group_name_H-M   'P 1'
#
loop_
_entity.id
_entity.type
_entity.pdbx_description
1 polymer ?
#
loop_
_entity_poly.entity_id
_entity_poly.type
_entity_poly.pdbx_seq_one_letter_code
_entity_poly.pdbx_strand_id
1 'polypeptide(L)'
;MKKLILSILVGILLTGCSTTPITENTGKQVPKERVYDLTLTTPAKNTAKVVILRDSGFTGSGCSHDIFVDKTKAVSLKQGEYANLYVSYGEHVLRLKSGAGLCPNIEDTDSFTAKENQTLKYRS
;
A
#
# COMPACT_ATOMS: atom_id res chain seq x y z
N MET A 1 -20.01 -39.92 -24.49
CA MET A 1 -19.97 -38.47 -24.85
C MET A 1 -20.45 -37.52 -23.74
N LYS A 2 -21.36 -37.91 -22.82
CA LYS A 2 -21.79 -37.02 -21.70
C LYS A 2 -20.78 -36.86 -20.54
N LYS A 3 -19.88 -37.81 -20.33
CA LYS A 3 -18.94 -37.82 -19.18
C LYS A 3 -17.72 -36.89 -19.35
N LEU A 4 -17.36 -36.55 -20.59
CA LEU A 4 -16.20 -35.69 -20.90
C LEU A 4 -16.50 -34.20 -20.77
N ILE A 5 -17.78 -33.80 -20.87
CA ILE A 5 -18.20 -32.39 -20.75
C ILE A 5 -18.24 -31.96 -19.28
N LEU A 6 -18.52 -32.89 -18.35
CA LEU A 6 -18.62 -32.57 -16.93
C LEU A 6 -17.24 -32.34 -16.27
N SER A 7 -16.17 -32.93 -16.83
CA SER A 7 -14.81 -32.80 -16.29
C SER A 7 -14.12 -31.48 -16.67
N ILE A 8 -14.53 -30.83 -17.76
CA ILE A 8 -13.93 -29.55 -18.21
C ILE A 8 -14.62 -28.35 -17.53
N LEU A 9 -15.89 -28.48 -17.14
CA LEU A 9 -16.66 -27.40 -16.52
C LEU A 9 -16.28 -27.10 -15.06
N VAL A 10 -15.57 -28.01 -14.40
CA VAL A 10 -15.09 -27.86 -13.00
C VAL A 10 -13.72 -27.18 -12.91
N GLY A 11 -13.02 -26.95 -14.03
CA GLY A 11 -11.67 -26.38 -14.05
C GLY A 11 -11.56 -24.86 -13.99
N ILE A 12 -12.69 -24.12 -14.05
CA ILE A 12 -12.68 -22.66 -14.32
C ILE A 12 -13.01 -21.80 -13.07
N LEU A 13 -13.43 -22.40 -11.95
CA LEU A 13 -14.11 -21.64 -10.89
C LEU A 13 -13.27 -21.05 -9.75
N LEU A 14 -11.94 -20.96 -9.86
CA LEU A 14 -11.11 -20.40 -8.78
C LEU A 14 -10.10 -19.37 -9.30
N THR A 15 -10.58 -18.31 -9.95
CA THR A 15 -9.78 -17.09 -10.14
C THR A 15 -9.70 -16.34 -8.80
N GLY A 16 -8.71 -16.69 -7.98
CA GLY A 16 -8.41 -16.00 -6.73
C GLY A 16 -7.83 -14.59 -6.97
N CYS A 17 -8.05 -13.68 -6.02
CA CYS A 17 -7.37 -12.39 -6.02
C CYS A 17 -5.85 -12.62 -5.97
N SER A 18 -5.10 -11.94 -6.83
CA SER A 18 -3.65 -12.19 -6.96
C SER A 18 -2.84 -11.69 -5.75
N THR A 19 -3.45 -10.89 -4.88
CA THR A 19 -2.87 -10.35 -3.66
C THR A 19 -3.72 -10.71 -2.44
N THR A 20 -3.07 -10.75 -1.27
CA THR A 20 -3.68 -11.02 0.02
C THR A 20 -3.54 -9.80 0.93
N PRO A 21 -4.67 -9.31 1.47
CA PRO A 21 -4.72 -8.28 2.48
C PRO A 21 -3.76 -8.47 3.67
N ILE A 22 -3.04 -7.41 4.05
CA ILE A 22 -2.29 -7.36 5.32
C ILE A 22 -2.88 -6.37 6.33
N THR A 23 -2.36 -6.43 7.55
CA THR A 23 -2.60 -5.51 8.69
C THR A 23 -1.26 -5.13 9.33
N GLU A 24 -1.23 -4.18 10.27
CA GLU A 24 -0.01 -3.87 11.05
C GLU A 24 0.51 -5.10 11.85
N ASN A 25 -0.35 -6.07 12.15
CA ASN A 25 0.01 -7.30 12.87
C ASN A 25 0.54 -8.41 11.96
N THR A 26 0.16 -8.41 10.68
CA THR A 26 0.52 -9.46 9.72
C THR A 26 1.53 -9.01 8.68
N GLY A 27 1.67 -7.70 8.47
CA GLY A 27 2.68 -7.08 7.62
C GLY A 27 3.96 -6.75 8.36
N LYS A 28 5.01 -6.43 7.60
CA LYS A 28 6.30 -5.96 8.14
C LYS A 28 6.36 -4.45 8.09
N GLN A 29 6.88 -3.81 9.13
CA GLN A 29 7.14 -2.38 9.06
C GLN A 29 8.21 -2.11 8.00
N VAL A 30 8.04 -1.04 7.21
CA VAL A 30 9.03 -0.60 6.24
C VAL A 30 10.40 -0.40 6.92
N PRO A 31 11.50 -0.94 6.34
CA PRO A 31 12.82 -0.79 6.94
C PRO A 31 13.37 0.63 6.70
N LYS A 32 14.27 1.06 7.59
CA LYS A 32 14.74 2.45 7.67
C LYS A 32 15.41 2.94 6.39
N GLU A 33 16.06 2.05 5.64
CA GLU A 33 16.76 2.40 4.41
C GLU A 33 15.80 2.81 3.28
N ARG A 34 14.49 2.57 3.44
CA ARG A 34 13.43 2.99 2.50
C ARG A 34 12.48 4.03 3.10
N VAL A 35 12.91 4.69 4.18
CA VAL A 35 12.28 5.90 4.70
C VAL A 35 13.07 7.10 4.19
N TYR A 36 12.39 7.98 3.47
CA TYR A 36 12.99 9.14 2.80
C TYR A 36 12.72 10.44 3.55
N ASP A 37 11.65 10.47 4.35
CA ASP A 37 11.37 11.57 5.27
C ASP A 37 11.05 11.03 6.67
N LEU A 38 12.02 11.18 7.58
CA LEU A 38 11.90 10.74 8.97
C LEU A 38 10.88 11.56 9.78
N THR A 39 10.62 12.80 9.37
CA THR A 39 9.67 13.68 10.05
C THR A 39 8.24 13.16 9.90
N LEU A 40 7.94 12.55 8.74
CA LEU A 40 6.65 11.92 8.47
C LEU A 40 6.51 10.55 9.12
N THR A 41 7.58 9.89 9.57
CA THR A 41 7.49 8.56 10.23
C THR A 41 7.62 8.62 11.75
N THR A 42 7.72 9.82 12.32
CA THR A 42 7.89 10.03 13.76
C THR A 42 6.66 10.77 14.30
N PRO A 43 6.01 10.27 15.38
CA PRO A 43 4.89 10.99 15.99
C PRO A 43 5.31 12.39 16.44
N ALA A 44 4.50 13.39 16.10
CA ALA A 44 4.68 14.77 16.55
C ALA A 44 3.38 15.36 17.11
N LYS A 45 3.48 16.47 17.84
CA LYS A 45 2.29 17.20 18.30
C LYS A 45 1.43 17.64 17.11
N ASN A 46 0.11 17.63 17.28
CA ASN A 46 -0.86 18.06 16.27
C ASN A 46 -0.76 17.28 14.94
N THR A 47 -0.48 15.98 15.02
CA THR A 47 -0.46 15.07 13.87
C THR A 47 -1.53 13.99 13.96
N ALA A 48 -2.03 13.53 12.81
CA ALA A 48 -2.89 12.37 12.67
C ALA A 48 -2.09 11.19 12.12
N LYS A 49 -2.46 9.96 12.52
CA LYS A 49 -1.79 8.74 12.05
C LYS A 49 -2.39 8.31 10.72
N VAL A 50 -1.55 8.09 9.71
CA VAL A 50 -1.94 7.55 8.41
C VAL A 50 -1.19 6.24 8.20
N VAL A 51 -1.91 5.14 8.18
CA VAL A 51 -1.35 3.79 7.98
C VAL A 51 -1.45 3.45 6.50
N ILE A 52 -0.32 3.18 5.87
CA ILE A 52 -0.26 2.74 4.47
C ILE A 52 0.16 1.27 4.46
N LEU A 53 -0.63 0.44 3.81
CA LEU A 53 -0.40 -1.00 3.73
C LEU A 53 -0.29 -1.44 2.28
N ARG A 54 0.77 -2.16 1.95
CA ARG A 54 0.86 -2.83 0.65
C ARG A 54 0.55 -4.30 0.79
N ASP A 55 -0.48 -4.75 0.07
CA ASP A 55 -0.89 -6.13 0.13
C ASP A 55 0.24 -7.09 -0.28
N SER A 56 0.19 -8.30 0.27
CA SER A 56 1.15 -9.36 -0.06
C SER A 56 0.72 -10.08 -1.34
N GLY A 57 1.62 -10.73 -2.07
CA GLY A 57 1.26 -11.48 -3.28
C GLY A 57 2.45 -12.05 -4.01
N PHE A 58 2.23 -12.66 -5.18
CA PHE A 58 3.31 -13.11 -6.06
C PHE A 58 3.54 -12.14 -7.23
N THR A 59 2.47 -11.57 -7.75
CA THR A 59 2.51 -10.61 -8.87
C THR A 59 3.06 -9.26 -8.41
N GLY A 60 3.96 -8.68 -9.19
CA GLY A 60 4.56 -7.38 -8.89
C GLY A 60 5.46 -7.35 -7.64
N SER A 61 5.87 -8.51 -7.12
CA SER A 61 6.66 -8.65 -5.89
C SER A 61 8.02 -7.95 -5.91
N GLY A 62 8.64 -7.87 -7.09
CA GLY A 62 9.88 -7.12 -7.29
C GLY A 62 9.69 -5.60 -7.25
N CYS A 63 8.48 -5.10 -7.53
CA CYS A 63 8.19 -3.67 -7.61
C CYS A 63 8.05 -3.06 -6.22
N SER A 64 8.37 -1.77 -6.09
CA SER A 64 8.10 -0.96 -4.91
C SER A 64 6.99 0.05 -5.21
N HIS A 65 6.22 0.40 -4.18
CA HIS A 65 5.26 1.50 -4.22
C HIS A 65 5.86 2.66 -3.44
N ASP A 66 6.20 3.72 -4.15
CA ASP A 66 6.67 4.97 -3.56
C ASP A 66 5.47 5.77 -3.08
N ILE A 67 5.48 6.11 -1.79
CA ILE A 67 4.40 6.84 -1.15
C ILE A 67 4.84 8.28 -0.91
N PHE A 68 4.01 9.20 -1.37
CA PHE A 68 4.19 10.64 -1.24
C PHE A 68 3.07 11.21 -0.38
N VAL A 69 3.44 12.07 0.55
CA VAL A 69 2.51 12.99 1.21
C VAL A 69 2.78 14.36 0.63
N ASP A 70 1.75 14.93 0.02
CA ASP A 70 1.79 16.15 -0.77
C ASP A 70 2.83 16.04 -1.91
N LYS A 71 3.99 16.68 -1.74
CA LYS A 71 5.08 16.68 -2.72
C LYS A 71 6.32 15.92 -2.22
N THR A 72 6.28 15.39 -1.01
CA THR A 72 7.42 14.77 -0.35
C THR A 72 7.31 13.26 -0.38
N LYS A 73 8.35 12.59 -0.91
CA LYS A 73 8.45 11.13 -0.85
C LYS A 73 8.69 10.73 0.61
N ALA A 74 7.74 10.01 1.21
CA ALA A 74 7.84 9.59 2.60
C ALA A 74 8.56 8.25 2.72
N VAL A 75 8.06 7.23 2.01
CA VAL A 75 8.55 5.84 2.12
C VAL A 75 8.45 5.11 0.77
N SER A 76 9.16 3.98 0.66
CA SER A 76 9.00 3.04 -0.46
C SER A 76 8.69 1.64 0.07
N LEU A 77 7.46 1.17 -0.19
CA LEU A 77 6.93 -0.08 0.33
C LEU A 77 7.16 -1.24 -0.66
N LYS A 78 7.71 -2.35 -0.18
CA LYS A 78 7.61 -3.65 -0.85
C LYS A 78 6.31 -4.35 -0.44
N GLN A 79 5.97 -5.42 -1.15
CA GLN A 79 4.78 -6.20 -0.83
C GLN A 79 4.80 -6.71 0.61
N GLY A 80 3.63 -6.79 1.24
CA GLY A 80 3.51 -7.26 2.62
C GLY A 80 4.15 -6.32 3.66
N GLU A 81 4.48 -5.09 3.27
CA GLU A 81 4.99 -4.06 4.17
C GLU A 81 3.95 -2.98 4.46
N TYR A 82 4.12 -2.32 5.60
CA TYR A 82 3.32 -1.16 5.98
C TYR A 82 4.20 -0.01 6.50
N ALA A 83 3.67 1.20 6.46
CA ALA A 83 4.25 2.37 7.09
C ALA A 83 3.21 3.13 7.91
N ASN A 84 3.66 3.67 9.03
CA ASN A 84 2.89 4.61 9.85
C ASN A 84 3.44 6.01 9.59
N LEU A 85 2.62 6.84 8.96
CA LEU A 85 2.92 8.24 8.71
C LEU A 85 2.18 9.13 9.71
N TYR A 86 2.76 10.28 10.01
CA TYR A 86 2.22 11.28 10.92
C TYR A 86 2.21 12.61 10.18
N VAL A 87 1.02 13.06 9.83
CA VAL A 87 0.80 14.30 9.05
C VAL A 87 0.10 15.32 9.92
N SER A 88 0.36 16.61 9.71
CA SER A 88 -0.35 17.68 10.41
C SER A 88 -1.86 17.59 10.21
N TYR A 89 -2.65 18.21 11.09
CA TYR A 89 -4.07 18.38 10.81
C TYR A 89 -4.29 19.31 9.61
N GLY A 90 -5.31 19.01 8.81
CA GLY A 90 -5.61 19.75 7.59
C GLY A 90 -5.74 18.86 6.37
N GLU A 91 -5.78 19.49 5.19
CA GLU A 91 -5.89 18.81 3.91
C GLU A 91 -4.53 18.36 3.41
N HIS A 92 -4.45 17.12 2.94
CA HIS A 92 -3.27 16.50 2.39
C HIS A 92 -3.61 15.69 1.15
N VAL A 93 -2.62 15.51 0.28
CA VAL A 93 -2.70 14.62 -0.87
C VAL A 93 -1.80 13.42 -0.63
N LEU A 94 -2.35 12.22 -0.63
CA LEU A 94 -1.58 10.99 -0.66
C LEU A 94 -1.42 10.57 -2.12
N ARG A 95 -0.17 10.33 -2.54
CA ARG A 95 0.10 9.80 -3.88
C ARG A 95 0.95 8.57 -3.80
N LEU A 96 0.56 7.57 -4.57
CA LEU A 96 1.30 6.36 -4.81
C LEU A 96 1.90 6.38 -6.21
N LYS A 97 3.15 5.96 -6.33
CA LYS A 97 3.80 5.74 -7.62
C LYS A 97 4.53 4.41 -7.66
N SER A 98 4.35 3.67 -8.75
CA SER A 98 5.15 2.53 -9.17
C SER A 98 5.63 2.78 -10.60
N GLY A 99 6.76 2.19 -11.02
CA GLY A 99 7.26 2.39 -12.39
C GLY A 99 8.78 2.39 -12.56
N ALA A 100 9.56 2.09 -11.51
CA ALA A 100 11.00 1.98 -11.65
C ALA A 100 11.40 0.69 -12.40
N GLY A 101 12.20 0.82 -13.46
CA GLY A 101 12.76 -0.32 -14.21
C GLY A 101 11.70 -1.09 -15.00
N LEU A 102 11.57 -2.40 -14.74
CA LEU A 102 10.60 -3.29 -15.41
C LEU A 102 9.20 -3.21 -14.79
N CYS A 103 9.00 -2.36 -13.77
CA CYS A 103 7.71 -2.21 -13.11
C CYS A 103 6.75 -1.36 -13.95
N PRO A 104 5.45 -1.70 -13.98
CA PRO A 104 4.46 -0.89 -14.67
C PRO A 104 4.38 0.50 -14.05
N ASN A 105 4.22 1.51 -14.90
CA ASN A 105 3.97 2.89 -14.47
C ASN A 105 2.54 2.99 -13.97
N ILE A 106 2.38 3.04 -12.65
CA ILE A 106 1.08 3.18 -11.97
C ILE A 106 1.19 4.40 -11.06
N GLU A 107 0.20 5.28 -11.14
CA GLU A 107 0.07 6.41 -10.23
C GLU A 107 -1.38 6.43 -9.72
N ASP A 108 -1.53 6.52 -8.41
CA ASP A 108 -2.83 6.68 -7.75
C ASP A 108 -2.73 7.86 -6.77
N THR A 109 -3.78 8.65 -6.67
CA THR A 109 -3.79 9.87 -5.86
C THR A 109 -5.12 10.03 -5.16
N ASP A 110 -5.07 10.21 -3.85
CA ASP A 110 -6.24 10.46 -3.01
C ASP A 110 -6.02 11.71 -2.15
N SER A 111 -7.08 12.47 -1.92
CA SER A 111 -7.05 13.66 -1.06
C SER A 111 -7.80 13.37 0.22
N PHE A 112 -7.26 13.82 1.35
CA PHE A 112 -7.86 13.55 2.65
C PHE A 112 -7.67 14.70 3.63
N THR A 113 -8.56 14.77 4.62
CA THR A 113 -8.45 15.71 5.73
C THR A 113 -8.06 14.97 7.00
N ALA A 114 -6.88 15.28 7.52
CA ALA A 114 -6.36 14.80 8.80
C ALA A 114 -6.99 15.58 9.96
N LYS A 115 -7.62 14.87 10.90
CA LYS A 115 -8.23 15.43 12.11
C LYS A 115 -7.56 14.90 13.38
N GLU A 116 -7.77 15.61 14.48
CA GLU A 116 -7.31 15.20 15.80
C GLU A 116 -7.87 13.81 16.19
N ASN A 117 -7.01 12.98 16.80
CA ASN A 117 -7.31 11.61 17.21
C ASN A 117 -7.81 10.68 16.09
N GLN A 118 -7.62 11.05 14.83
CA GLN A 118 -8.00 10.23 13.68
C GLN A 118 -6.86 9.31 13.27
N THR A 119 -7.20 8.06 12.94
CA THR A 119 -6.32 7.16 12.19
C THR A 119 -6.95 6.87 10.83
N LEU A 120 -6.21 7.16 9.76
CA LEU A 120 -6.59 6.85 8.39
C LEU A 120 -5.83 5.61 7.92
N LYS A 121 -6.46 4.79 7.08
CA LYS A 121 -5.85 3.58 6.55
C LYS A 121 -6.00 3.55 5.03
N TYR A 122 -4.88 3.40 4.34
CA TYR A 122 -4.82 3.29 2.90
C TYR A 122 -4.19 1.96 2.51
N ARG A 123 -4.75 1.35 1.46
CA ARG A 123 -4.22 0.13 0.88
C ARG A 123 -3.71 0.43 -0.51
N SER A 124 -2.59 -0.19 -0.86
CA SER A 124 -2.00 -0.13 -2.20
C SER A 124 -1.67 -1.48 -2.78
#